data_AF-A0A962C2M2-F1
#
_entry.id   AF-A0A962C2M2-F1
#
_cell.length_a   1.000
_cell.length_b   1.000
_cell.length_c   1.000
_cell.angle_alpha   90.00
_cell.angle_beta   90.00
_cell.angle_gamma   90.00
#
_symmetry.space_group_name_H-M   'P 1'
#
loop_
_entity.id
_entity.type
_entity.pdbx_description
1 polymer ?
#
loop_
_entity_poly.entity_id
_entity_poly.type
_entity_poly.pdbx_seq_one_letter_code
_entity_poly.pdbx_strand_id
1 'polypeptide(L)'
;RGIFMLRRWELEWFYQEGASRLFADAWEHYLGAIPPVERGDLISAYHRRLTGDDASVRLTAARAWSVWEASTSFLLQDLAYIETHKADDFALAFARIESHYFVNGGFFECEDQLLRDAHRLTKIPGTIVQGRYDVVCPMQSAWDLKKAWPQAELCICPSAGHSAFEPQIIDALVRATDGYALTGA
;
A
#
# COMPACT_ATOMS: atom_id res chain seq x y z
N ARG A 1 3.07 6.02 -8.46
CA ARG A 1 2.34 4.75 -8.67
C ARG A 1 1.72 4.30 -7.37
N GLY A 2 0.70 3.43 -7.39
CA GLY A 2 0.13 2.84 -6.16
C GLY A 2 -0.36 3.93 -5.21
N ILE A 3 -1.30 4.75 -5.66
CA ILE A 3 -1.71 5.96 -4.94
C ILE A 3 -2.40 5.57 -3.63
N PHE A 4 -1.75 5.88 -2.52
CA PHE A 4 -2.24 5.64 -1.17
C PHE A 4 -2.37 6.96 -0.42
N MET A 5 -3.51 7.19 0.22
CA MET A 5 -3.78 8.47 0.91
C MET A 5 -3.98 8.32 2.42
N LEU A 6 -3.81 7.12 2.97
CA LEU A 6 -4.06 6.81 4.39
C LEU A 6 -5.48 7.12 4.87
N ARG A 7 -6.46 7.17 3.97
CA ARG A 7 -7.86 7.29 4.39
C ARG A 7 -8.29 6.03 5.12
N ARG A 8 -9.19 6.19 6.08
CA ARG A 8 -9.62 5.10 6.97
C ARG A 8 -10.18 3.92 6.17
N TRP A 9 -10.94 4.20 5.12
CA TRP A 9 -11.50 3.16 4.27
C TRP A 9 -10.41 2.39 3.48
N GLU A 10 -9.28 3.02 3.11
CA GLU A 10 -8.16 2.34 2.44
C GLU A 10 -7.48 1.37 3.41
N LEU A 11 -7.27 1.83 4.65
CA LEU A 11 -6.71 1.02 5.73
C LEU A 11 -7.63 -0.16 6.11
N GLU A 12 -8.93 0.09 6.22
CA GLU A 12 -9.92 -0.96 6.52
C GLU A 12 -10.06 -1.95 5.37
N TRP A 13 -10.04 -1.47 4.12
CA TRP A 13 -10.06 -2.33 2.94
C TRP A 13 -8.90 -3.34 2.95
N PHE A 14 -7.69 -2.89 3.28
CA PHE A 14 -6.50 -3.72 3.16
C PHE A 14 -6.17 -4.52 4.43
N TYR A 15 -6.39 -3.95 5.62
CA TYR A 15 -6.00 -4.55 6.89
C TYR A 15 -7.18 -5.01 7.77
N GLN A 16 -8.43 -4.89 7.33
CA GLN A 16 -9.59 -5.37 8.11
C GLN A 16 -10.50 -6.28 7.29
N GLU A 17 -11.14 -5.74 6.25
CA GLU A 17 -12.03 -6.50 5.37
C GLU A 17 -12.14 -5.83 3.99
N GLY A 18 -11.80 -6.55 2.94
CA GLY A 18 -11.76 -6.02 1.58
C GLY A 18 -10.88 -6.88 0.69
N ALA A 19 -9.59 -6.55 0.62
CA ALA A 19 -8.57 -7.34 -0.07
C ALA A 19 -8.51 -8.79 0.44
N SER A 20 -8.85 -9.00 1.72
CA SER A 20 -9.01 -10.32 2.35
C SER A 20 -9.98 -11.27 1.62
N ARG A 21 -10.98 -10.73 0.91
CA ARG A 21 -11.94 -11.53 0.14
C ARG A 21 -11.39 -12.00 -1.20
N LEU A 22 -10.33 -11.37 -1.71
CA LEU A 22 -9.67 -11.74 -2.96
C LEU A 22 -8.51 -12.72 -2.70
N PHE A 23 -7.81 -12.57 -1.58
CA PHE A 23 -6.66 -13.38 -1.18
C PHE A 23 -6.93 -14.10 0.14
N ALA A 24 -8.01 -14.89 0.19
CA ALA A 24 -8.47 -15.54 1.42
C ALA A 24 -7.42 -16.50 2.01
N ASP A 25 -6.69 -17.19 1.14
CA ASP A 25 -5.57 -18.08 1.49
C ASP A 25 -4.40 -17.34 2.16
N ALA A 26 -3.94 -16.23 1.58
CA ALA A 26 -2.89 -15.41 2.20
C ALA A 26 -3.38 -14.71 3.48
N TRP A 27 -4.65 -14.32 3.52
CA TRP A 27 -5.28 -13.64 4.65
C TRP A 27 -5.33 -14.50 5.92
N GLU A 28 -5.50 -15.82 5.78
CA GLU A 28 -5.46 -16.75 6.92
C GLU A 28 -4.13 -16.66 7.70
N HIS A 29 -3.01 -16.50 6.99
CA HIS A 29 -1.69 -16.34 7.61
C HIS A 29 -1.55 -15.01 8.36
N TYR A 30 -2.06 -13.92 7.79
CA TYR A 30 -2.14 -12.61 8.46
C TYR A 30 -2.98 -12.73 9.75
N LEU A 31 -4.24 -13.16 9.63
CA LEU A 31 -5.12 -13.32 10.79
C LEU A 31 -4.57 -14.26 11.87
N GLY A 32 -3.79 -15.28 11.48
CA GLY A 32 -3.18 -16.24 12.37
C GLY A 32 -2.25 -15.63 13.43
N ALA A 33 -1.67 -14.45 13.16
CA ALA A 33 -0.80 -13.75 14.12
C ALA A 33 -1.59 -13.04 15.25
N ILE A 34 -2.91 -12.88 15.09
CA ILE A 34 -3.77 -12.15 16.03
C ILE A 34 -4.84 -13.09 16.63
N PRO A 35 -4.96 -13.17 17.97
CA PRO A 35 -5.99 -13.95 18.65
C PRO A 35 -7.41 -13.50 18.25
N PRO A 36 -8.39 -14.42 18.14
CA PRO A 36 -9.75 -14.09 17.69
C PRO A 36 -10.41 -12.91 18.41
N VAL A 37 -10.18 -12.79 19.72
CA VAL A 37 -10.76 -11.72 20.56
C VAL A 37 -10.22 -10.32 20.25
N GLU A 38 -9.09 -10.21 19.55
CA GLU A 38 -8.46 -8.94 19.17
C GLU A 38 -8.68 -8.56 17.70
N ARG A 39 -9.35 -9.39 16.89
CA ARG A 39 -9.48 -9.20 15.43
C ARG A 39 -10.47 -8.10 15.00
N GLY A 40 -11.10 -7.41 15.95
CA GLY A 40 -11.99 -6.29 15.67
C GLY A 40 -11.27 -5.01 15.21
N ASP A 41 -9.98 -4.87 15.52
CA ASP A 41 -9.10 -3.81 15.02
C ASP A 41 -7.68 -4.37 14.84
N LEU A 42 -7.43 -4.91 13.65
CA LEU A 42 -6.18 -5.61 13.35
C LEU A 42 -4.97 -4.67 13.36
N ILE A 43 -5.09 -3.45 12.84
CA ILE A 43 -3.99 -2.48 12.82
C ILE A 43 -3.51 -2.20 14.25
N SER A 44 -4.43 -1.91 15.17
CA SER A 44 -4.09 -1.69 16.58
C SER A 44 -3.55 -2.97 17.25
N ALA A 45 -4.09 -4.14 16.94
CA ALA A 45 -3.64 -5.42 17.49
C ALA A 45 -2.21 -5.78 17.05
N TYR A 46 -1.87 -5.50 15.80
CA TYR A 46 -0.51 -5.61 15.29
C TYR A 46 0.40 -4.55 15.91
N HIS A 47 0.00 -3.29 15.96
CA HIS A 47 0.81 -2.22 16.56
C HIS A 47 1.26 -2.57 17.98
N ARG A 48 0.33 -3.07 18.83
CA ARG A 48 0.65 -3.52 20.20
C ARG A 48 1.78 -4.55 20.25
N ARG A 49 1.80 -5.50 19.31
CA ARG A 49 2.83 -6.55 19.21
C ARG A 49 4.13 -5.99 18.63
N LEU A 50 4.02 -5.13 17.63
CA LEU A 50 5.13 -4.50 16.92
C LEU A 50 5.91 -3.50 17.80
N THR A 51 5.27 -2.95 18.83
CA THR A 51 5.89 -2.04 19.80
C THR A 51 6.05 -2.64 21.20
N GLY A 52 5.67 -3.91 21.40
CA GLY A 52 5.83 -4.60 22.69
C GLY A 52 7.27 -5.05 22.94
N ASP A 53 7.57 -5.48 24.17
CA ASP A 53 8.93 -5.84 24.59
C ASP A 53 9.38 -7.23 24.11
N ASP A 54 8.44 -8.18 23.95
CA ASP A 54 8.74 -9.54 23.50
C ASP A 54 9.20 -9.56 22.04
N ALA A 55 10.49 -9.83 21.85
CA ALA A 55 11.12 -9.85 20.53
C ALA A 55 10.58 -10.96 19.61
N SER A 56 10.19 -12.11 20.16
CA SER A 56 9.67 -13.24 19.37
C SER A 56 8.26 -12.95 18.87
N VAL A 57 7.40 -12.40 19.74
CA VAL A 57 6.05 -11.94 19.36
C VAL A 57 6.13 -10.82 18.33
N ARG A 58 7.02 -9.84 18.56
CA ARG A 58 7.25 -8.73 17.64
C ARG A 58 7.69 -9.20 16.25
N LEU A 59 8.65 -10.12 16.18
CA LEU A 59 9.13 -10.68 14.91
C LEU A 59 8.06 -11.49 14.19
N THR A 60 7.29 -12.30 14.92
CA THR A 60 6.19 -13.09 14.35
C THR A 60 5.12 -12.18 13.72
N ALA A 61 4.72 -11.14 14.44
CA ALA A 61 3.78 -10.14 13.93
C ALA A 61 4.36 -9.38 12.72
N ALA A 62 5.63 -8.98 12.78
CA ALA A 62 6.30 -8.27 11.70
C ALA A 62 6.35 -9.08 10.39
N ARG A 63 6.73 -10.36 10.47
CA ARG A 63 6.74 -11.26 9.30
C ARG A 63 5.33 -11.45 8.73
N ALA A 64 4.33 -11.70 9.58
CA ALA A 64 2.95 -11.89 9.11
C ALA A 64 2.40 -10.64 8.40
N TRP A 65 2.70 -9.45 8.92
CA TRP A 65 2.34 -8.17 8.29
C TRP A 65 3.05 -7.97 6.95
N SER A 66 4.36 -8.13 6.91
CA SER A 66 5.15 -7.89 5.70
C SER A 66 4.84 -8.89 4.58
N VAL A 67 4.61 -10.16 4.93
CA VAL A 67 4.22 -11.21 3.96
C VAL A 67 2.82 -10.96 3.40
N TRP A 68 1.88 -10.42 4.18
CA TRP A 68 0.54 -10.09 3.67
C TRP A 68 0.60 -9.11 2.50
N GLU A 69 1.37 -8.03 2.63
CA GLU A 69 1.53 -7.05 1.56
C GLU A 69 2.30 -7.59 0.36
N ALA A 70 3.35 -8.37 0.62
CA ALA A 70 4.12 -9.02 -0.46
C ALA A 70 3.24 -9.96 -1.29
N SER A 71 2.35 -10.69 -0.63
CA SER A 71 1.46 -11.69 -1.25
C SER A 71 0.36 -11.07 -2.11
N THR A 72 0.17 -9.76 -2.03
CA THR A 72 -0.90 -9.01 -2.70
C THR A 72 -0.37 -7.89 -3.60
N SER A 73 0.96 -7.69 -3.63
CA SER A 73 1.62 -6.64 -4.39
C SER A 73 1.60 -6.86 -5.91
N PHE A 74 1.50 -8.08 -6.40
CA PHE A 74 1.45 -8.39 -7.83
C PHE A 74 0.11 -9.02 -8.21
N LEU A 75 -0.35 -8.80 -9.44
CA LEU A 75 -1.56 -9.44 -9.99
C LEU A 75 -1.41 -10.97 -10.02
N LEU A 76 -0.23 -11.44 -10.41
CA LEU A 76 0.17 -12.83 -10.25
C LEU A 76 1.21 -12.88 -9.13
N GLN A 77 0.94 -13.65 -8.08
CA GLN A 77 1.82 -13.72 -6.91
C GLN A 77 3.25 -14.09 -7.30
N ASP A 78 4.21 -13.30 -6.84
CA ASP A 78 5.64 -13.54 -7.01
C ASP A 78 6.21 -14.18 -5.74
N LEU A 79 6.46 -15.49 -5.78
CA LEU A 79 6.99 -16.25 -4.64
C LEU A 79 8.39 -15.79 -4.22
N ALA A 80 9.22 -15.33 -5.17
CA ALA A 80 10.54 -14.81 -4.85
C ALA A 80 10.42 -13.48 -4.10
N TYR A 81 9.50 -12.62 -4.55
CA TYR A 81 9.21 -11.36 -3.86
C TYR A 81 8.69 -11.60 -2.43
N ILE A 82 7.74 -12.53 -2.25
CA ILE A 82 7.22 -12.91 -0.93
C ILE A 82 8.35 -13.39 -0.02
N GLU A 83 9.29 -14.18 -0.53
CA GLU A 83 10.42 -14.68 0.28
C GLU A 83 11.31 -13.53 0.79
N THR A 84 11.56 -12.50 -0.01
CA THR A 84 12.34 -11.33 0.44
C THR A 84 11.69 -10.59 1.60
N HIS A 85 10.35 -10.65 1.73
CA HIS A 85 9.59 -9.98 2.80
C HIS A 85 9.58 -10.77 4.12
N LYS A 86 10.17 -11.98 4.14
CA LYS A 86 10.34 -12.77 5.36
C LYS A 86 11.64 -12.44 6.11
N ALA A 87 12.56 -11.70 5.50
CA ALA A 87 13.83 -11.34 6.12
C ALA A 87 13.62 -10.47 7.37
N ASP A 88 14.21 -10.86 8.50
CA ASP A 88 13.86 -10.33 9.82
C ASP A 88 14.04 -8.83 9.96
N ASP A 89 15.20 -8.33 9.54
CA ASP A 89 15.53 -6.90 9.63
C ASP A 89 14.59 -6.06 8.75
N PHE A 90 14.26 -6.57 7.56
CA PHE A 90 13.31 -5.94 6.65
C PHE A 90 11.91 -5.94 7.25
N ALA A 91 11.40 -7.10 7.65
CA ALA A 91 10.04 -7.25 8.19
C ALA A 91 9.84 -6.39 9.44
N LEU A 92 10.82 -6.36 10.36
CA LEU A 92 10.77 -5.53 11.57
C LEU A 92 10.74 -4.04 11.25
N ALA A 93 11.60 -3.55 10.35
CA ALA A 93 11.60 -2.15 9.98
C ALA A 93 10.29 -1.78 9.26
N PHE A 94 9.92 -2.57 8.26
CA PHE A 94 8.73 -2.38 7.41
C PHE A 94 7.46 -2.30 8.26
N ALA A 95 7.12 -3.38 8.97
CA ALA A 95 5.86 -3.48 9.71
C ALA A 95 5.76 -2.44 10.83
N ARG A 96 6.85 -2.16 11.55
CA ARG A 96 6.84 -1.19 12.65
C ARG A 96 6.62 0.23 12.15
N ILE A 97 7.28 0.62 11.06
CA ILE A 97 7.15 1.97 10.51
C ILE A 97 5.75 2.14 9.90
N GLU A 98 5.28 1.19 9.10
CA GLU A 98 3.94 1.26 8.51
C GLU A 98 2.86 1.34 9.57
N SER A 99 2.84 0.38 10.50
CA SER A 99 1.86 0.35 11.58
C SER A 99 1.88 1.65 12.39
N HIS A 100 3.06 2.23 12.62
CA HIS A 100 3.21 3.51 13.29
C HIS A 100 2.55 4.67 12.52
N TYR A 101 2.75 4.78 11.21
CA TYR A 101 2.07 5.81 10.40
C TYR A 101 0.56 5.59 10.38
N PHE A 102 0.09 4.34 10.34
CA PHE A 102 -1.33 4.04 10.23
C PHE A 102 -2.10 4.35 11.51
N VAL A 103 -1.58 3.98 12.68
CA VAL A 103 -2.23 4.31 13.97
C VAL A 103 -2.24 5.81 14.28
N ASN A 104 -1.36 6.59 13.64
CA ASN A 104 -1.29 8.04 13.78
C ASN A 104 -1.99 8.79 12.63
N GLY A 105 -2.74 8.10 11.76
CA GLY A 105 -3.46 8.73 10.65
C GLY A 105 -2.56 9.51 9.69
N GLY A 106 -1.33 9.02 9.47
CA GLY A 106 -0.34 9.69 8.63
C GLY A 106 0.21 10.99 9.21
N PHE A 107 -0.12 11.33 10.47
CA PHE A 107 0.16 12.63 11.07
C PHE A 107 -0.49 13.81 10.32
N PHE A 108 -1.59 13.53 9.59
CA PHE A 108 -2.37 14.56 8.92
C PHE A 108 -3.32 15.25 9.90
N GLU A 109 -3.67 16.50 9.59
CA GLU A 109 -4.68 17.30 10.29
C GLU A 109 -6.08 16.72 10.08
N CYS A 110 -6.34 16.18 8.89
CA CYS A 110 -7.60 15.53 8.52
C CYS A 110 -7.35 14.39 7.53
N GLU A 111 -8.29 13.45 7.48
CA GLU A 111 -8.17 12.22 6.69
C GLU A 111 -7.97 12.46 5.18
N ASP A 112 -8.59 13.50 4.63
CA ASP A 112 -8.54 13.85 3.21
C ASP A 112 -7.51 14.93 2.87
N GLN A 113 -6.57 15.23 3.78
CA GLN A 113 -5.64 16.36 3.63
C GLN A 113 -4.90 16.37 2.28
N LEU A 114 -4.47 15.21 1.79
CA LEU A 114 -3.78 15.13 0.49
C LEU A 114 -4.67 15.52 -0.69
N LEU A 115 -5.96 15.20 -0.66
CA LEU A 115 -6.93 15.61 -1.68
C LEU A 115 -7.34 17.08 -1.51
N ARG A 116 -7.61 17.50 -0.27
CA ARG A 116 -7.91 18.89 0.10
C ARG A 116 -6.85 19.85 -0.45
N ASP A 117 -5.58 19.47 -0.27
CA ASP A 117 -4.43 20.31 -0.62
C ASP A 117 -3.88 20.04 -2.03
N ALA A 118 -4.48 19.12 -2.80
CA ALA A 118 -4.04 18.77 -4.16
C ALA A 118 -4.04 19.96 -5.13
N HIS A 119 -4.84 21.00 -4.86
CA HIS A 119 -4.83 22.26 -5.61
C HIS A 119 -3.42 22.92 -5.66
N ARG A 120 -2.55 22.61 -4.70
CA ARG A 120 -1.15 23.07 -4.67
C ARG A 120 -0.28 22.44 -5.76
N LEU A 121 -0.70 21.32 -6.34
CA LEU A 121 -0.01 20.62 -7.43
C LEU A 121 -0.33 21.18 -8.83
N THR A 122 -1.25 22.14 -8.95
CA THR A 122 -1.78 22.63 -10.24
C THR A 122 -0.74 23.14 -11.24
N LYS A 123 0.45 23.54 -10.78
CA LYS A 123 1.57 24.00 -11.62
C LYS A 123 2.70 22.99 -11.75
N ILE A 124 2.55 21.82 -11.15
CA ILE A 124 3.54 20.74 -11.18
C ILE A 124 3.08 19.76 -12.25
N PRO A 125 3.89 19.47 -13.27
CA PRO A 125 3.59 18.39 -14.21
C PRO A 125 3.70 17.04 -13.50
N GLY A 126 2.88 16.06 -13.87
CA GLY A 126 2.92 14.75 -13.23
C GLY A 126 2.13 13.68 -13.95
N THR A 127 2.53 12.43 -13.72
CA THR A 127 1.87 11.24 -14.26
C THR A 127 1.52 10.30 -13.10
N ILE A 128 0.24 9.96 -13.00
CA ILE A 128 -0.30 8.99 -12.07
C ILE A 128 -0.35 7.65 -12.81
N VAL A 129 0.50 6.69 -12.42
CA VAL A 129 0.48 5.32 -12.93
C VAL A 129 -0.21 4.42 -11.91
N GLN A 130 -1.25 3.70 -12.30
CA GLN A 130 -2.01 2.85 -11.37
C GLN A 130 -2.41 1.51 -12.01
N GLY A 131 -2.18 0.40 -11.30
CA GLY A 131 -2.71 -0.90 -11.68
C GLY A 131 -4.22 -0.96 -11.51
N ARG A 132 -4.93 -1.52 -12.50
CA ARG A 132 -6.39 -1.69 -12.43
C ARG A 132 -6.80 -2.60 -11.26
N TYR A 133 -6.00 -3.61 -10.97
CA TYR A 133 -6.24 -4.62 -9.95
C TYR A 133 -5.31 -4.45 -8.76
N ASP A 134 -4.83 -3.22 -8.51
CA ASP A 134 -4.13 -2.89 -7.27
C ASP A 134 -5.09 -3.06 -6.08
N VAL A 135 -4.89 -4.13 -5.32
CA VAL A 135 -5.68 -4.44 -4.11
C VAL A 135 -5.08 -3.84 -2.85
N VAL A 136 -3.81 -3.40 -2.89
CA VAL A 136 -3.11 -2.78 -1.76
C VAL A 136 -3.55 -1.33 -1.64
N CYS A 137 -3.50 -0.61 -2.77
CA CYS A 137 -3.92 0.77 -2.92
C CYS A 137 -5.02 0.83 -3.99
N PRO A 138 -6.31 0.69 -3.63
CA PRO A 138 -7.38 0.59 -4.61
C PRO A 138 -7.39 1.75 -5.61
N MET A 139 -7.66 1.43 -6.88
CA MET A 139 -7.71 2.38 -8.01
C MET A 139 -8.57 3.65 -7.74
N GLN A 140 -9.53 3.56 -6.82
CA GLN A 140 -10.34 4.69 -6.36
C GLN A 140 -9.46 5.89 -5.92
N SER A 141 -8.36 5.68 -5.20
CA SER A 141 -7.49 6.77 -4.75
C SER A 141 -6.77 7.48 -5.89
N ALA A 142 -6.30 6.74 -6.89
CA ALA A 142 -5.73 7.35 -8.10
C ALA A 142 -6.78 8.13 -8.90
N TRP A 143 -8.02 7.63 -8.95
CA TRP A 143 -9.14 8.31 -9.61
C TRP A 143 -9.53 9.60 -8.92
N ASP A 144 -9.63 9.59 -7.59
CA ASP A 144 -9.89 10.79 -6.78
C ASP A 144 -8.78 11.83 -6.95
N LEU A 145 -7.52 11.39 -6.95
CA LEU A 145 -6.38 12.27 -7.19
C LEU A 145 -6.46 12.92 -8.57
N LYS A 146 -6.75 12.15 -9.64
CA LYS A 146 -6.89 12.70 -10.99
C LYS A 146 -8.02 13.74 -11.08
N LYS A 147 -9.11 13.56 -10.34
CA LYS A 147 -10.19 14.57 -10.28
C LYS A 147 -9.74 15.85 -9.56
N ALA A 148 -8.93 15.71 -8.51
CA ALA A 148 -8.41 16.85 -7.72
C ALA A 148 -7.19 17.53 -8.36
N TRP A 149 -6.44 16.82 -9.20
CA TRP A 149 -5.27 17.28 -9.96
C TRP A 149 -5.46 16.99 -11.46
N PRO A 150 -6.34 17.75 -12.16
CA PRO A 150 -6.73 17.45 -13.55
C PRO A 150 -5.57 17.53 -14.55
N GLN A 151 -4.52 18.29 -14.24
CA GLN A 151 -3.36 18.46 -15.12
C GLN A 151 -2.49 17.19 -15.19
N ALA A 152 -2.51 16.34 -14.16
CA ALA A 152 -1.70 15.11 -14.19
C ALA A 152 -2.25 14.12 -15.21
N GLU A 153 -1.38 13.45 -15.97
CA GLU A 153 -1.80 12.34 -16.81
C GLU A 153 -2.15 11.14 -15.93
N LEU A 154 -3.24 10.43 -16.25
CA LEU A 154 -3.59 9.18 -15.55
C LEU A 154 -3.38 8.00 -16.51
N CYS A 155 -2.37 7.19 -16.23
CA CYS A 155 -2.10 5.94 -16.91
C CYS A 155 -2.63 4.79 -16.06
N ILE A 156 -3.65 4.09 -16.57
CA ILE A 156 -4.21 2.91 -15.93
C ILE A 156 -3.66 1.68 -16.63
N CYS A 157 -2.93 0.85 -15.91
CA CYS A 157 -2.37 -0.42 -16.40
C CYS A 157 -3.46 -1.51 -16.30
N PRO A 158 -4.08 -1.95 -17.43
CA PRO A 158 -5.29 -2.78 -17.38
C PRO A 158 -5.12 -4.15 -16.73
N SER A 159 -3.91 -4.71 -16.72
CA SER A 159 -3.63 -6.03 -16.14
C SER A 159 -2.37 -5.99 -15.26
N ALA A 160 -2.39 -5.11 -14.26
CA ALA A 160 -1.33 -4.99 -13.26
C ALA A 160 -1.92 -4.80 -11.86
N GLY A 161 -1.18 -5.28 -10.85
CA GLY A 161 -1.42 -5.06 -9.43
C GLY A 161 -0.76 -3.78 -8.91
N HIS A 162 -0.23 -3.84 -7.69
CA HIS A 162 0.36 -2.70 -6.97
C HIS A 162 1.80 -2.40 -7.38
N SER A 163 2.59 -3.45 -7.59
CA SER A 163 4.04 -3.39 -7.63
C SER A 163 4.55 -2.51 -8.76
N ALA A 164 5.57 -1.74 -8.42
CA ALA A 164 6.51 -1.09 -9.32
C ALA A 164 6.94 -1.91 -10.54
N PHE A 165 7.07 -3.21 -10.31
CA PHE A 165 7.76 -4.14 -11.18
C PHE A 165 6.81 -4.95 -12.05
N GLU A 166 5.51 -4.62 -12.02
CA GLU A 166 4.55 -5.11 -13.01
C GLU A 166 4.94 -4.63 -14.42
N PRO A 167 4.92 -5.49 -15.46
CA PRO A 167 5.41 -5.12 -16.79
C PRO A 167 4.78 -3.83 -17.37
N GLN A 168 3.47 -3.65 -17.18
CA GLN A 168 2.77 -2.46 -17.64
C GLN A 168 3.05 -1.22 -16.77
N ILE A 169 3.31 -1.41 -15.48
CA ILE A 169 3.68 -0.30 -14.59
C ILE A 169 5.11 0.15 -14.92
N ILE A 170 6.03 -0.77 -15.19
CA ILE A 170 7.39 -0.46 -15.66
C ILE A 170 7.32 0.34 -16.96
N ASP A 171 6.62 -0.13 -17.99
CA ASP A 171 6.51 0.57 -19.28
C ASP A 171 5.97 1.99 -19.10
N ALA A 172 4.88 2.16 -18.33
CA ALA A 172 4.28 3.46 -18.07
C ALA A 172 5.22 4.41 -17.31
N LEU A 173 5.94 3.92 -16.30
CA LEU A 173 6.91 4.72 -15.54
C LEU A 173 8.10 5.14 -16.40
N VAL A 174 8.68 4.22 -17.18
CA VAL A 174 9.82 4.51 -18.05
C VAL A 174 9.43 5.55 -19.10
N ARG A 175 8.28 5.39 -19.75
CA ARG A 175 7.76 6.40 -20.71
C ARG A 175 7.56 7.77 -20.07
N ALA A 176 7.01 7.80 -18.85
CA ALA A 176 6.81 9.05 -18.13
C ALA A 176 8.15 9.72 -17.80
N THR A 177 9.12 8.97 -17.25
CA THR A 177 10.44 9.52 -16.91
C THR A 177 11.23 9.98 -18.14
N ASP A 178 11.19 9.22 -19.23
CA ASP A 178 11.83 9.62 -20.49
C ASP A 178 11.16 10.87 -21.07
N GLY A 179 9.84 10.97 -20.98
CA GLY A 179 9.08 12.15 -21.40
C GLY A 179 9.49 13.43 -20.65
N TYR A 180 9.66 13.36 -19.33
CA TYR A 180 10.14 14.50 -18.54
C TYR A 180 11.60 14.87 -18.87
N ALA A 181 12.46 13.87 -19.05
CA ALA A 181 13.85 14.11 -19.44
C ALA A 181 13.97 14.85 -20.79
N LEU A 182 13.09 14.55 -21.75
CA LEU A 182 13.07 15.18 -23.07
C LEU A 182 12.45 16.58 -23.08
N THR A 183 11.45 16.83 -22.24
CA THR A 183 10.70 18.09 -22.24
C THR A 183 11.25 19.13 -21.25
N GLY A 184 12.08 18.71 -20.28
CA GLY A 184 12.62 19.60 -19.24
C GLY A 184 11.55 20.12 -18.28
N ALA A 185 10.39 19.47 -18.25
CA ALA A 185 9.28 19.72 -17.34
C ALA A 185 9.51 19.09 -15.97
#